data_AF-A0A9P6L8I0-F1
#
_entry.id   AF-A0A9P6L8I0-F1
#
_cell.length_a   1.000
_cell.length_b   1.000
_cell.length_c   1.000
_cell.angle_alpha   90.00
_cell.angle_beta   90.00
_cell.angle_gamma   90.00
#
_symmetry.space_group_name_H-M   'P 1'
#
loop_
_entity.id
_entity.type
_entity.pdbx_description
1 polymer ?
#
loop_
_entity_poly.entity_id
_entity_poly.type
_entity_poly.pdbx_seq_one_letter_code
_entity_poly.pdbx_strand_id
1 'polypeptide(L)'
;MDEHSNAQSPNSSSSISSIENATAALRLSVDSDRDAQNPSLTNGNLGGHAANNSNGSEYSEDSDLDPVERLQKELERTKGEKDVLASQYRTLLSKLTAMRTTLGNKLQQDAEELDRREQVIQQLTAEGDEFRSTVETLKAELISSNDEAERATRELEALRTRALHESAQESMLRERELRETQSELERCRIERDEWERALMQERVLLNEARVSLDALTRDLEMEQEARRGDMGALEVERERASNLQSVLGDFQAAKDHEIRQAVLDLETRYNEVTVSLADFKHRALTAELQLEENRSTSSKTQDLEKELKEKNLLIGKLRHEAVIMNEHLVEALRRLRRSSNNTNVDRRLVTNVLLQFLTTPRGDAKRFEMLTLLSSILQWSDDEREKAGLQRSGPPGSKSSILSTLSPASKSKALELEKTDETESFSRLWVEFLLTEAAAGETPSSSNMSLPGTPTYSPNNLPSPLNTGSPRSVAGGMRRLASFGASMSSPNLHRSPSSPPPFPPISSLDKGKGKDVG
;
A
#
# COMPACT_ATOMS: atom_id res chain seq x y z
N MET A 1 -17.75 39.52 52.91
CA MET A 1 -16.57 39.06 53.66
C MET A 1 -15.45 40.04 53.32
N ASP A 2 -15.33 41.20 53.98
CA ASP A 2 -15.83 41.61 55.30
C ASP A 2 -15.30 40.76 56.46
N GLU A 3 -14.10 41.07 56.93
CA GLU A 3 -13.69 40.87 58.32
C GLU A 3 -12.96 42.12 58.82
N HIS A 4 -13.32 42.60 60.01
CA HIS A 4 -12.66 43.73 60.69
C HIS A 4 -11.59 43.21 61.68
N SER A 5 -10.38 43.77 61.63
CA SER A 5 -9.47 43.95 62.78
C SER A 5 -8.40 44.99 62.39
N ASN A 6 -8.14 46.10 63.08
CA ASN A 6 -8.10 46.45 64.51
C ASN A 6 -6.76 46.13 65.22
N ALA A 7 -5.73 46.95 64.95
CA ALA A 7 -4.58 47.25 65.83
C ALA A 7 -3.90 48.53 65.29
N GLN A 8 -4.10 49.69 65.91
CA GLN A 8 -3.19 50.31 66.90
C GLN A 8 -1.85 50.84 66.34
N SER A 9 -1.85 52.14 66.03
CA SER A 9 -0.63 52.94 65.82
C SER A 9 0.09 53.23 67.15
N PRO A 10 1.43 53.12 67.23
CA PRO A 10 2.18 53.59 68.38
C PRO A 10 2.47 55.10 68.29
N ASN A 11 1.82 55.92 69.11
CA ASN A 11 2.22 57.31 69.34
C ASN A 11 3.51 57.33 70.18
N SER A 12 4.67 57.62 69.56
CA SER A 12 5.95 57.76 70.26
C SER A 12 6.36 59.25 70.38
N SER A 13 5.62 60.01 71.19
CA SER A 13 5.82 61.46 71.37
C SER A 13 5.70 61.87 72.85
N SER A 14 6.59 61.35 73.71
CA SER A 14 6.48 61.52 75.17
C SER A 14 7.83 61.53 75.90
N SER A 15 8.79 62.33 75.42
CA SER A 15 10.14 62.45 76.03
C SER A 15 10.66 63.89 76.15
N ILE A 16 9.78 64.90 76.19
CA ILE A 16 10.13 66.32 76.43
C ILE A 16 9.13 66.92 77.42
N SER A 17 9.30 66.59 78.71
CA SER A 17 8.46 67.09 79.81
C SER A 17 9.12 66.95 81.20
N SER A 18 10.46 66.95 81.25
CA SER A 18 11.22 66.65 82.47
C SER A 18 12.37 67.64 82.79
N ILE A 19 12.43 68.80 82.11
CA ILE A 19 13.46 69.84 82.34
C ILE A 19 12.81 71.23 82.61
N GLU A 20 11.60 71.25 83.18
CA GLU A 20 10.94 72.50 83.65
C GLU A 20 10.76 72.55 85.18
N ASN A 21 10.97 71.45 85.90
CA ASN A 21 10.78 71.36 87.36
C ASN A 21 12.03 71.67 88.21
N ALA A 22 13.07 72.28 87.62
CA ALA A 22 14.36 72.54 88.28
C ALA A 22 14.66 74.02 88.60
N THR A 23 13.81 74.95 88.14
CA THR A 23 14.06 76.42 88.22
C THR A 23 13.14 77.17 89.19
N ALA A 24 12.22 76.46 89.86
CA ALA A 24 11.13 77.06 90.65
C ALA A 24 11.49 77.43 92.12
N ALA A 25 12.76 77.31 92.53
CA ALA A 25 13.15 77.45 93.94
C ALA A 25 14.51 78.15 94.15
N LEU A 26 14.60 79.46 93.87
CA LEU A 26 15.55 80.41 94.51
C LEU A 26 15.30 81.89 94.12
N ARG A 27 14.07 82.39 94.32
CA ARG A 27 13.75 83.84 94.20
C ARG A 27 12.73 84.29 95.26
N LEU A 28 13.19 84.68 96.44
CA LEU A 28 12.36 85.27 97.50
C LEU A 28 13.22 86.17 98.42
N SER A 29 13.12 87.49 98.22
CA SER A 29 13.62 88.62 99.03
C SER A 29 13.68 89.85 98.10
N VAL A 30 12.55 90.34 97.59
CA VAL A 30 11.68 91.32 98.29
C VAL A 30 12.49 92.56 98.68
N ASP A 31 12.52 93.51 97.75
CA ASP A 31 12.79 94.92 97.97
C ASP A 31 11.48 95.63 98.37
N SER A 32 11.53 96.65 99.22
CA SER A 32 10.40 97.57 99.46
C SER A 32 10.84 98.83 100.24
N ASP A 33 10.68 99.96 99.56
CA ASP A 33 10.12 101.21 100.08
C ASP A 33 10.91 102.10 101.06
N ARG A 34 11.46 103.17 100.44
CA ARG A 34 11.31 104.57 100.91
C ARG A 34 9.81 104.86 101.13
N ASP A 35 9.37 105.81 101.96
CA ASP A 35 9.87 107.18 102.04
C ASP A 35 9.44 107.90 103.34
N ALA A 36 9.73 109.20 103.42
CA ALA A 36 9.76 110.04 104.60
C ALA A 36 8.44 110.26 105.38
N GLN A 37 8.60 110.50 106.68
CA GLN A 37 8.05 111.72 107.29
C GLN A 37 8.90 112.23 108.49
N ASN A 38 8.98 113.56 108.61
CA ASN A 38 9.69 114.36 109.64
C ASN A 38 8.62 114.91 110.65
N PRO A 39 8.90 115.64 111.77
CA PRO A 39 9.92 116.73 111.88
C PRO A 39 10.59 117.00 113.26
N SER A 40 11.58 117.92 113.24
CA SER A 40 11.93 118.92 114.31
C SER A 40 12.73 118.42 115.56
N LEU A 41 13.58 119.20 116.28
CA LEU A 41 13.88 120.65 116.35
C LEU A 41 15.40 120.99 116.56
N THR A 42 15.93 121.91 115.74
CA THR A 42 16.82 123.10 115.96
C THR A 42 17.86 123.27 117.12
N ASN A 43 19.03 123.85 116.75
CA ASN A 43 19.99 124.71 117.51
C ASN A 43 20.76 124.11 118.73
N GLY A 44 21.94 124.60 119.15
CA GLY A 44 22.91 125.62 118.67
C GLY A 44 24.18 125.59 119.57
N ASN A 45 25.42 125.69 119.07
CA ASN A 45 26.25 126.88 118.75
C ASN A 45 26.84 127.68 119.95
N LEU A 46 28.18 127.92 119.93
CA LEU A 46 29.02 128.70 120.88
C LEU A 46 29.09 128.17 122.33
N GLY A 47 30.09 128.46 123.18
CA GLY A 47 31.37 129.18 123.00
C GLY A 47 31.56 130.35 123.99
N GLY A 48 32.59 130.34 124.85
CA GLY A 48 32.94 131.50 125.70
C GLY A 48 33.83 131.24 126.94
N HIS A 49 34.63 132.25 127.32
CA HIS A 49 35.43 132.30 128.56
C HIS A 49 34.63 132.85 129.75
N ALA A 50 35.06 132.52 130.98
CA ALA A 50 35.15 133.48 132.10
C ALA A 50 36.04 132.92 133.24
N ALA A 51 36.50 133.78 134.15
CA ALA A 51 37.25 133.42 135.36
C ALA A 51 36.75 134.22 136.58
N ASN A 52 37.03 133.74 137.79
CA ASN A 52 37.05 134.50 139.05
C ASN A 52 37.99 133.76 140.04
N ASN A 53 38.89 134.36 140.83
CA ASN A 53 38.78 135.51 141.78
C ASN A 53 38.06 135.04 143.08
N SER A 54 38.52 135.21 144.33
CA SER A 54 39.75 135.66 145.01
C SER A 54 39.43 135.78 146.54
N ASN A 55 40.43 136.09 147.37
CA ASN A 55 40.42 136.89 148.64
C ASN A 55 41.06 136.28 149.91
N GLY A 56 41.49 137.18 150.81
CA GLY A 56 42.33 136.95 151.99
C GLY A 56 43.79 137.34 151.69
N SER A 57 44.35 138.47 152.15
CA SER A 57 44.19 139.25 153.40
C SER A 57 44.68 138.44 154.63
N GLU A 58 45.46 138.99 155.58
CA GLU A 58 45.64 140.41 155.92
C GLU A 58 47.07 140.76 156.45
N TYR A 59 47.24 142.06 156.75
CA TYR A 59 48.38 142.83 157.25
C TYR A 59 48.88 142.38 158.66
N SER A 60 49.90 142.94 159.35
CA SER A 60 50.77 144.13 159.18
C SER A 60 52.04 144.05 160.05
N GLU A 61 52.97 145.01 159.88
CA GLU A 61 53.80 145.77 160.88
C GLU A 61 54.37 145.10 162.18
N ASP A 62 55.39 145.60 162.89
CA ASP A 62 56.18 146.84 162.75
C ASP A 62 57.68 146.64 163.15
N SER A 63 58.41 147.75 163.15
CA SER A 63 59.83 147.98 163.34
C SER A 63 60.27 147.96 164.81
N ASP A 64 61.42 147.34 165.09
CA ASP A 64 62.67 148.09 165.32
C ASP A 64 63.85 147.15 165.61
N LEU A 65 64.96 147.34 164.88
CA LEU A 65 66.38 147.03 165.23
C LEU A 65 67.29 147.22 163.98
N ASP A 66 68.60 147.23 164.23
CA ASP A 66 69.71 147.72 163.38
C ASP A 66 69.65 147.40 161.86
N PRO A 67 70.02 148.34 160.95
CA PRO A 67 69.67 148.25 159.52
C PRO A 67 70.45 147.19 158.72
N VAL A 68 71.42 146.50 159.32
CA VAL A 68 72.22 145.47 158.64
C VAL A 68 71.46 144.15 158.50
N GLU A 69 70.61 143.77 159.46
CA GLU A 69 69.86 142.51 159.42
C GLU A 69 68.72 142.50 158.38
N ARG A 70 68.07 143.66 158.14
CA ARG A 70 66.99 143.78 157.14
C ARG A 70 67.45 143.33 155.75
N LEU A 71 68.65 143.74 155.32
CA LEU A 71 69.20 143.39 154.00
C LEU A 71 69.51 141.90 153.84
N GLN A 72 69.89 141.19 154.92
CA GLN A 72 70.08 139.73 154.85
C GLN A 72 68.73 139.01 154.68
N LYS A 73 67.68 139.43 155.41
CA LYS A 73 66.34 138.85 155.32
C LYS A 73 65.70 139.03 153.94
N GLU A 74 65.88 140.17 153.29
CA GLU A 74 65.40 140.40 151.92
C GLU A 74 66.15 139.54 150.89
N LEU A 75 67.46 139.35 151.06
CA LEU A 75 68.27 138.49 150.19
C LEU A 75 67.95 136.99 150.36
N GLU A 76 67.51 136.57 151.54
CA GLU A 76 67.02 135.21 151.79
C GLU A 76 65.59 134.99 151.24
N ARG A 77 64.69 135.96 151.45
CA ARG A 77 63.33 135.95 150.87
C ARG A 77 63.37 135.83 149.34
N THR A 78 64.16 136.67 148.67
CA THR A 78 64.27 136.68 147.20
C THR A 78 64.89 135.40 146.63
N LYS A 79 65.73 134.68 147.40
CA LYS A 79 66.16 133.32 147.04
C LYS A 79 65.00 132.32 147.12
N GLY A 80 64.23 132.33 148.22
CA GLY A 80 63.07 131.45 148.39
C GLY A 80 62.02 131.61 147.28
N GLU A 81 61.68 132.86 146.92
CA GLU A 81 60.78 133.16 145.81
C GLU A 81 61.34 132.66 144.45
N LYS A 82 62.65 132.76 144.24
CA LYS A 82 63.33 132.25 143.04
C LYS A 82 63.34 130.72 142.97
N ASP A 83 63.50 130.02 144.09
CA ASP A 83 63.44 128.56 144.13
C ASP A 83 62.01 128.03 143.98
N VAL A 84 61.00 128.74 144.50
CA VAL A 84 59.58 128.46 144.18
C VAL A 84 59.34 128.59 142.67
N LEU A 85 59.76 129.68 142.04
CA LEU A 85 59.66 129.85 140.58
C LEU A 85 60.45 128.77 139.82
N ALA A 86 61.64 128.38 140.28
CA ALA A 86 62.43 127.31 139.67
C ALA A 86 61.79 125.91 139.86
N SER A 87 61.03 125.69 140.93
CA SER A 87 60.21 124.48 141.13
C SER A 87 59.00 124.46 140.19
N GLN A 88 58.36 125.61 139.98
CA GLN A 88 57.26 125.78 139.02
C GLN A 88 57.74 125.55 137.59
N TYR A 89 58.87 126.15 137.18
CA TYR A 89 59.49 125.89 135.88
C TYR A 89 59.87 124.42 135.67
N ARG A 90 60.45 123.74 136.68
CA ARG A 90 60.71 122.28 136.60
C ARG A 90 59.43 121.46 136.53
N THR A 91 58.37 121.85 137.24
CA THR A 91 57.06 121.18 137.19
C THR A 91 56.38 121.38 135.83
N LEU A 92 56.50 122.56 135.24
CA LEU A 92 55.97 122.86 133.91
C LEU A 92 56.77 122.15 132.82
N LEU A 93 58.10 122.10 132.92
CA LEU A 93 58.94 121.24 132.08
C LEU A 93 58.60 119.77 132.22
N SER A 94 58.40 119.27 133.46
CA SER A 94 57.97 117.89 133.71
C SER A 94 56.61 117.60 133.05
N LYS A 95 55.63 118.48 133.21
CA LYS A 95 54.31 118.37 132.55
C LYS A 95 54.42 118.48 131.02
N LEU A 96 55.29 119.33 130.47
CA LEU A 96 55.49 119.49 129.03
C LEU A 96 56.25 118.30 128.43
N THR A 97 57.21 117.71 129.16
CA THR A 97 57.85 116.43 128.81
C THR A 97 56.86 115.27 128.91
N ALA A 98 55.98 115.25 129.92
CA ALA A 98 54.93 114.25 130.07
C ALA A 98 53.87 114.38 128.95
N MET A 99 53.47 115.60 128.56
CA MET A 99 52.61 115.82 127.40
C MET A 99 53.32 115.46 126.10
N ARG A 100 54.59 115.82 125.91
CA ARG A 100 55.37 115.42 124.71
C ARG A 100 55.50 113.90 124.59
N THR A 101 55.72 113.18 125.70
CA THR A 101 55.86 111.72 125.69
C THR A 101 54.51 111.01 125.58
N THR A 102 53.47 111.44 126.28
CA THR A 102 52.12 110.85 126.13
C THR A 102 51.49 111.18 124.77
N LEU A 103 51.66 112.40 124.25
CA LEU A 103 51.19 112.76 122.90
C LEU A 103 52.06 112.11 121.82
N GLY A 104 53.37 111.99 122.03
CA GLY A 104 54.27 111.25 121.13
C GLY A 104 53.91 109.76 121.06
N ASN A 105 53.70 109.12 122.22
CA ASN A 105 53.25 107.73 122.28
C ASN A 105 51.84 107.54 121.70
N LYS A 106 50.93 108.51 121.88
CA LYS A 106 49.62 108.49 121.22
C LYS A 106 49.72 108.64 119.71
N LEU A 107 50.45 109.63 119.20
CA LEU A 107 50.65 109.80 117.76
C LEU A 107 51.36 108.59 117.12
N GLN A 108 52.28 107.95 117.84
CA GLN A 108 52.90 106.69 117.44
C GLN A 108 51.86 105.55 117.43
N GLN A 109 51.05 105.39 118.47
CA GLN A 109 50.00 104.37 118.55
C GLN A 109 48.90 104.58 117.50
N ASP A 110 48.45 105.82 117.31
CA ASP A 110 47.45 106.23 116.33
C ASP A 110 47.97 106.01 114.90
N ALA A 111 49.24 106.30 114.63
CA ALA A 111 49.89 105.99 113.35
C ALA A 111 50.01 104.47 113.13
N GLU A 112 50.46 103.70 114.11
CA GLU A 112 50.52 102.24 113.99
C GLU A 112 49.13 101.60 113.89
N GLU A 113 48.08 102.20 114.47
CA GLU A 113 46.71 101.74 114.29
C GLU A 113 46.17 102.12 112.90
N LEU A 114 46.54 103.28 112.36
CA LEU A 114 46.25 103.67 110.98
C LEU A 114 46.97 102.71 110.01
N ASP A 115 48.26 102.43 110.19
CA ASP A 115 49.02 101.44 109.41
C ASP A 115 48.35 100.06 109.44
N ARG A 116 47.91 99.57 110.62
CA ARG A 116 47.19 98.29 110.74
C ARG A 116 45.85 98.31 110.01
N ARG A 117 45.09 99.39 110.13
CA ARG A 117 43.80 99.55 109.41
C ARG A 117 44.02 99.65 107.90
N GLU A 118 45.07 100.33 107.46
CA GLU A 118 45.42 100.46 106.05
C GLU A 118 45.93 99.14 105.47
N GLN A 119 46.71 98.35 106.22
CA GLN A 119 47.05 96.97 105.85
C GLN A 119 45.82 96.07 105.73
N VAL A 120 44.85 96.18 106.64
CA VAL A 120 43.57 95.44 106.56
C VAL A 120 42.72 95.93 105.38
N ILE A 121 42.69 97.23 105.08
CA ILE A 121 42.02 97.75 103.89
C ILE A 121 42.71 97.22 102.62
N GLN A 122 44.03 97.24 102.54
CA GLN A 122 44.80 96.71 101.42
C GLN A 122 44.53 95.22 101.21
N GLN A 123 44.49 94.41 102.29
CA GLN A 123 44.11 93.00 102.25
C GLN A 123 42.67 92.82 101.74
N LEU A 124 41.69 93.52 102.30
CA LEU A 124 40.29 93.45 101.87
C LEU A 124 40.07 93.95 100.43
N THR A 125 40.87 94.89 99.94
CA THR A 125 40.86 95.28 98.52
C THR A 125 41.49 94.22 97.61
N ALA A 126 42.58 93.57 98.04
CA ALA A 126 43.21 92.50 97.29
C ALA A 126 42.29 91.26 97.22
N GLU A 127 41.71 90.84 98.35
CA GLU A 127 40.66 89.82 98.39
C GLU A 127 39.45 90.23 97.55
N GLY A 128 39.00 91.48 97.65
CA GLY A 128 37.91 92.02 96.84
C GLY A 128 38.17 91.98 95.33
N ASP A 129 39.40 92.24 94.90
CA ASP A 129 39.82 92.16 93.49
C ASP A 129 40.08 90.72 93.04
N GLU A 130 40.53 89.82 93.92
CA GLU A 130 40.63 88.38 93.64
C GLU A 130 39.23 87.74 93.51
N PHE A 131 38.29 88.08 94.39
CA PHE A 131 36.89 87.68 94.24
C PHE A 131 36.23 88.30 93.00
N ARG A 132 36.54 89.56 92.65
CA ARG A 132 36.09 90.19 91.40
C ARG A 132 36.62 89.43 90.18
N SER A 133 37.92 89.15 90.17
CA SER A 133 38.60 88.43 89.08
C SER A 133 38.06 87.01 88.92
N THR A 134 37.94 86.24 89.99
CA THR A 134 37.38 84.88 89.94
C THR A 134 35.89 84.87 89.56
N VAL A 135 35.11 85.87 89.95
CA VAL A 135 33.73 86.04 89.46
C VAL A 135 33.70 86.41 87.98
N GLU A 136 34.69 87.14 87.46
CA GLU A 136 34.81 87.45 86.03
C GLU A 136 35.28 86.25 85.20
N THR A 137 36.23 85.43 85.68
CA THR A 137 36.61 84.17 85.00
C THR A 137 35.47 83.16 85.02
N LEU A 138 34.80 82.95 86.17
CA LEU A 138 33.65 82.03 86.26
C LEU A 138 32.48 82.49 85.38
N LYS A 139 32.29 83.80 85.17
CA LYS A 139 31.32 84.32 84.17
C LYS A 139 31.77 84.02 82.74
N ALA A 140 33.04 84.20 82.41
CA ALA A 140 33.57 83.90 81.08
C ALA A 140 33.47 82.40 80.76
N GLU A 141 33.81 81.53 81.72
CA GLU A 141 33.68 80.08 81.63
C GLU A 141 32.21 79.61 81.54
N LEU A 142 31.30 80.24 82.30
CA LEU A 142 29.87 79.96 82.20
C LEU A 142 29.31 80.37 80.83
N ILE A 143 29.75 81.52 80.29
CA ILE A 143 29.37 81.98 78.95
C ILE A 143 29.93 81.02 77.90
N SER A 144 31.21 80.66 77.93
CA SER A 144 31.81 79.73 76.95
C SER A 144 31.18 78.34 77.02
N SER A 145 30.88 77.84 78.23
CA SER A 145 30.19 76.56 78.43
C SER A 145 28.75 76.57 77.91
N ASN A 146 28.00 77.68 78.09
CA ASN A 146 26.68 77.84 77.46
C ASN A 146 26.81 77.88 75.93
N ASP A 147 27.74 78.67 75.41
CA ASP A 147 28.05 78.79 73.98
C ASP A 147 28.40 77.44 73.33
N GLU A 148 29.17 76.60 74.03
CA GLU A 148 29.51 75.22 73.64
C GLU A 148 28.31 74.28 73.73
N ALA A 149 27.51 74.37 74.80
CA ALA A 149 26.27 73.60 74.93
C ALA A 149 25.29 73.94 73.80
N GLU A 150 25.14 75.21 73.42
CA GLU A 150 24.30 75.63 72.31
C GLU A 150 24.88 75.23 70.93
N ARG A 151 26.20 75.03 70.79
CA ARG A 151 26.77 74.42 69.57
C ARG A 151 26.44 72.93 69.53
N ALA A 152 26.65 72.22 70.63
CA ALA A 152 26.35 70.81 70.75
C ALA A 152 24.85 70.47 70.55
N THR A 153 23.91 71.30 71.04
CA THR A 153 22.47 71.09 70.77
C THR A 153 22.13 71.30 69.30
N ARG A 154 22.63 72.37 68.67
CA ARG A 154 22.45 72.62 67.22
C ARG A 154 23.04 71.49 66.36
N GLU A 155 24.19 70.95 66.73
CA GLU A 155 24.81 69.80 66.06
C GLU A 155 23.99 68.52 66.27
N LEU A 156 23.49 68.25 67.47
CA LEU A 156 22.58 67.13 67.73
C LEU A 156 21.24 67.26 67.00
N GLU A 157 20.71 68.47 66.83
CA GLU A 157 19.52 68.74 66.02
C GLU A 157 19.78 68.58 64.53
N ALA A 158 20.93 69.03 64.02
CA ALA A 158 21.36 68.80 62.64
C ALA A 158 21.57 67.30 62.34
N LEU A 159 22.17 66.54 63.27
CA LEU A 159 22.34 65.10 63.16
C LEU A 159 21.01 64.35 63.26
N ARG A 160 20.10 64.74 64.15
CA ARG A 160 18.74 64.16 64.26
C ARG A 160 17.90 64.43 63.01
N THR A 161 17.86 65.67 62.54
CA THR A 161 17.10 66.03 61.33
C THR A 161 17.67 65.35 60.09
N ARG A 162 19.00 65.27 59.96
CA ARG A 162 19.65 64.46 58.93
C ARG A 162 19.26 62.98 59.04
N ALA A 163 19.41 62.35 60.20
CA ALA A 163 19.11 60.93 60.39
C ALA A 163 17.63 60.60 60.10
N LEU A 164 16.70 61.47 60.48
CA LEU A 164 15.28 61.34 60.13
C LEU A 164 15.04 61.50 58.62
N HIS A 165 15.73 62.44 57.95
CA HIS A 165 15.62 62.63 56.52
C HIS A 165 16.22 61.46 55.72
N GLU A 166 17.39 60.97 56.14
CA GLU A 166 18.11 59.84 55.55
C GLU A 166 17.31 58.53 55.75
N SER A 167 16.73 58.31 56.95
CA SER A 167 15.80 57.20 57.22
C SER A 167 14.50 57.28 56.40
N ALA A 168 13.92 58.48 56.24
CA ALA A 168 12.75 58.68 55.39
C ALA A 168 13.06 58.47 53.90
N GLN A 169 14.22 58.91 53.41
CA GLN A 169 14.69 58.63 52.05
C GLN A 169 14.89 57.13 51.83
N GLU A 170 15.59 56.43 52.73
CA GLU A 170 15.76 54.98 52.67
C GLU A 170 14.41 54.24 52.67
N SER A 171 13.46 54.66 53.51
CA SER A 171 12.12 54.08 53.54
C SER A 171 11.42 54.25 52.18
N MET A 172 11.44 55.47 51.62
CA MET A 172 10.85 55.76 50.31
C MET A 172 11.54 55.04 49.14
N LEU A 173 12.83 54.71 49.25
CA LEU A 173 13.55 53.90 48.26
C LEU A 173 13.15 52.43 48.37
N ARG A 174 13.20 51.83 49.57
CA ARG A 174 12.76 50.45 49.80
C ARG A 174 11.29 50.24 49.42
N GLU A 175 10.42 51.23 49.65
CA GLU A 175 9.01 51.19 49.27
C GLU A 175 8.75 51.35 47.75
N ARG A 176 9.75 51.83 46.98
CA ARG A 176 9.76 51.80 45.51
C ARG A 176 10.27 50.46 45.01
N GLU A 177 11.43 50.01 45.50
CA GLU A 177 12.03 48.71 45.18
C GLU A 177 11.04 47.56 45.43
N LEU A 178 10.29 47.60 46.54
CA LEU A 178 9.24 46.64 46.85
C LEU A 178 8.06 46.69 45.85
N ARG A 179 7.67 47.88 45.37
CA ARG A 179 6.61 48.00 44.34
C ARG A 179 7.09 47.58 42.96
N GLU A 180 8.32 47.91 42.61
CA GLU A 180 8.95 47.55 41.34
C GLU A 180 9.07 46.03 41.24
N THR A 181 9.68 45.38 42.24
CA THR A 181 9.78 43.91 42.33
C THR A 181 8.42 43.21 42.45
N GLN A 182 7.42 43.80 43.12
CA GLN A 182 6.04 43.30 43.08
C GLN A 182 5.46 43.35 41.65
N SER A 183 5.63 44.46 40.94
CA SER A 183 5.14 44.62 39.56
C SER A 183 5.83 43.69 38.57
N GLU A 184 7.11 43.41 38.76
CA GLU A 184 7.88 42.42 37.98
C GLU A 184 7.40 41.00 38.28
N LEU A 185 7.17 40.66 39.54
CA LEU A 185 6.63 39.37 39.95
C LEU A 185 5.20 39.15 39.41
N GLU A 186 4.39 40.20 39.31
CA GLU A 186 3.07 40.15 38.65
C GLU A 186 3.18 39.98 37.13
N ARG A 187 4.09 40.69 36.45
CA ARG A 187 4.37 40.47 35.01
C ARG A 187 4.81 39.04 34.74
N CYS A 188 5.81 38.53 35.46
CA CYS A 188 6.29 37.16 35.32
C CYS A 188 5.21 36.12 35.65
N ARG A 189 4.27 36.41 36.56
CA ARG A 189 3.09 35.56 36.79
C ARG A 189 2.17 35.52 35.58
N ILE A 190 1.85 36.68 34.99
CA ILE A 190 0.97 36.83 33.83
C ILE A 190 1.58 36.15 32.61
N GLU A 191 2.84 36.46 32.28
CA GLU A 191 3.59 35.82 31.18
C GLU A 191 3.59 34.29 31.33
N ARG A 192 3.82 33.79 32.55
CA ARG A 192 3.80 32.34 32.85
C ARG A 192 2.40 31.74 32.70
N ASP A 193 1.32 32.43 33.09
CA ASP A 193 -0.05 31.99 32.76
C ASP A 193 -0.33 32.04 31.24
N GLU A 194 0.24 32.99 30.50
CA GLU A 194 0.10 33.09 29.04
C GLU A 194 0.83 31.94 28.32
N TRP A 195 2.06 31.61 28.72
CA TRP A 195 2.78 30.43 28.24
C TRP A 195 2.08 29.12 28.61
N GLU A 196 1.46 29.02 29.80
CA GLU A 196 0.63 27.88 30.17
C GLU A 196 -0.60 27.75 29.26
N ARG A 197 -1.33 28.85 28.99
CA ARG A 197 -2.48 28.86 28.07
C ARG A 197 -2.06 28.49 26.63
N ALA A 198 -0.98 29.05 26.12
CA ALA A 198 -0.45 28.72 24.80
C ALA A 198 -0.05 27.23 24.70
N LEU A 199 0.63 26.70 25.72
CA LEU A 199 0.98 25.27 25.79
C LEU A 199 -0.25 24.37 25.88
N MET A 200 -1.33 24.80 26.54
CA MET A 200 -2.60 24.06 26.55
C MET A 200 -3.29 24.10 25.18
N GLN A 201 -3.30 25.25 24.49
CA GLN A 201 -3.85 25.38 23.14
C GLN A 201 -3.10 24.50 22.12
N GLU A 202 -1.77 24.57 22.11
CA GLU A 202 -0.92 23.69 21.29
C GLU A 202 -1.16 22.19 21.58
N ARG A 203 -1.36 21.82 22.85
CA ARG A 203 -1.71 20.43 23.22
C ARG A 203 -3.09 20.00 22.70
N VAL A 204 -4.07 20.91 22.64
CA VAL A 204 -5.38 20.63 22.04
C VAL A 204 -5.23 20.44 20.54
N LEU A 205 -4.58 21.38 19.84
CA LEU A 205 -4.34 21.31 18.39
C LEU A 205 -3.56 20.05 17.99
N LEU A 206 -2.53 19.67 18.76
CA LEU A 206 -1.78 18.42 18.53
C LEU A 206 -2.61 17.16 18.78
N ASN A 207 -3.58 17.18 19.69
CA ASN A 207 -4.49 16.06 19.91
C ASN A 207 -5.58 15.98 18.82
N GLU A 208 -6.10 17.11 18.35
CA GLU A 208 -7.02 17.18 17.21
C GLU A 208 -6.34 16.72 15.90
N ALA A 209 -5.10 17.14 15.67
CA ALA A 209 -4.26 16.68 14.57
C ALA A 209 -3.98 15.16 14.66
N ARG A 210 -3.77 14.61 15.86
CA ARG A 210 -3.64 13.17 16.06
C ARG A 210 -4.94 12.43 15.77
N VAL A 211 -6.07 12.87 16.33
CA VAL A 211 -7.39 12.24 16.12
C VAL A 211 -7.80 12.26 14.63
N SER A 212 -7.48 13.33 13.89
CA SER A 212 -7.73 13.40 12.44
C SER A 212 -6.77 12.54 11.62
N LEU A 213 -5.48 12.42 11.98
CA LEU A 213 -4.58 11.43 11.37
C LEU A 213 -5.03 9.99 11.65
N ASP A 214 -5.48 9.70 12.87
CA ASP A 214 -6.06 8.43 13.30
C ASP A 214 -7.37 8.11 12.55
N ALA A 215 -8.15 9.11 12.16
CA ALA A 215 -9.33 8.92 11.30
C ALA A 215 -8.90 8.61 9.85
N LEU A 216 -8.07 9.47 9.26
CA LEU A 216 -7.60 9.34 7.87
C LEU A 216 -6.82 8.05 7.61
N THR A 217 -6.11 7.52 8.61
CA THR A 217 -5.43 6.22 8.51
C THR A 217 -6.44 5.07 8.46
N ARG A 218 -7.47 5.06 9.30
CA ARG A 218 -8.55 4.05 9.26
C ARG A 218 -9.36 4.14 7.96
N ASP A 219 -9.67 5.34 7.49
CA ASP A 219 -10.36 5.54 6.20
C ASP A 219 -9.51 5.00 5.03
N LEU A 220 -8.19 5.21 5.07
CA LEU A 220 -7.23 4.70 4.09
C LEU A 220 -7.02 3.18 4.18
N GLU A 221 -7.09 2.59 5.38
CA GLU A 221 -7.09 1.14 5.59
C GLU A 221 -8.37 0.50 5.01
N MET A 222 -9.54 1.05 5.34
CA MET A 222 -10.84 0.61 4.80
C MET A 222 -10.89 0.70 3.28
N GLU A 223 -10.39 1.79 2.69
CA GLU A 223 -10.24 1.95 1.23
C GLU A 223 -9.28 0.92 0.61
N GLN A 224 -8.17 0.58 1.29
CA GLN A 224 -7.28 -0.48 0.82
C GLN A 224 -7.94 -1.86 0.90
N GLU A 225 -8.70 -2.14 1.96
CA GLU A 225 -9.49 -3.36 2.11
C GLU A 225 -10.53 -3.49 0.98
N ALA A 226 -11.29 -2.42 0.71
CA ALA A 226 -12.31 -2.37 -0.34
C ALA A 226 -11.71 -2.62 -1.73
N ARG A 227 -10.66 -1.86 -2.12
CA ARG A 227 -9.97 -2.05 -3.40
C ARG A 227 -9.35 -3.44 -3.56
N ARG A 228 -8.90 -4.07 -2.46
CA ARG A 228 -8.39 -5.45 -2.47
C ARG A 228 -9.52 -6.46 -2.71
N GLY A 229 -10.69 -6.22 -2.12
CA GLY A 229 -11.93 -6.96 -2.40
C GLY A 229 -12.36 -6.85 -3.86
N ASP A 230 -12.43 -5.62 -4.40
CA ASP A 230 -12.80 -5.36 -5.79
C ASP A 230 -11.83 -6.02 -6.78
N MET A 231 -10.52 -5.93 -6.51
CA MET A 231 -9.49 -6.60 -7.33
C MET A 231 -9.63 -8.13 -7.30
N GLY A 232 -9.91 -8.72 -6.14
CA GLY A 232 -10.17 -10.16 -6.02
C GLY A 232 -11.45 -10.60 -6.73
N ALA A 233 -12.52 -9.80 -6.65
CA ALA A 233 -13.76 -10.04 -7.40
C ALA A 233 -13.54 -9.95 -8.92
N LEU A 234 -12.77 -8.96 -9.37
CA LEU A 234 -12.37 -8.79 -10.78
C LEU A 234 -11.47 -9.92 -11.28
N GLU A 235 -10.62 -10.49 -10.43
CA GLU A 235 -9.79 -11.66 -10.75
C GLU A 235 -10.67 -12.92 -10.91
N VAL A 236 -11.60 -13.17 -9.99
CA VAL A 236 -12.59 -14.26 -10.09
C VAL A 236 -13.49 -14.11 -11.35
N GLU A 237 -13.90 -12.89 -11.71
CA GLU A 237 -14.63 -12.65 -12.96
C GLU A 237 -13.77 -12.88 -14.21
N ARG A 238 -12.47 -12.57 -14.17
CA ARG A 238 -11.52 -12.91 -15.25
C ARG A 238 -11.31 -14.43 -15.38
N GLU A 239 -11.20 -15.15 -14.27
CA GLU A 239 -11.13 -16.62 -14.27
C GLU A 239 -12.41 -17.23 -14.87
N ARG A 240 -13.59 -16.73 -14.48
CA ARG A 240 -14.89 -17.14 -15.07
C ARG A 240 -14.95 -16.87 -16.57
N ALA A 241 -14.54 -15.68 -17.01
CA ALA A 241 -14.51 -15.31 -18.43
C ALA A 241 -13.51 -16.17 -19.23
N SER A 242 -12.32 -16.44 -18.67
CA SER A 242 -11.30 -17.28 -19.29
C SER A 242 -11.75 -18.75 -19.38
N ASN A 243 -12.38 -19.27 -18.33
CA ASN A 243 -12.98 -20.61 -18.33
C ASN A 243 -14.07 -20.74 -19.40
N LEU A 244 -15.00 -19.78 -19.46
CA LEU A 244 -16.04 -19.73 -20.49
C LEU A 244 -15.44 -19.62 -21.89
N GLN A 245 -14.39 -18.81 -22.09
CA GLN A 245 -13.68 -18.72 -23.36
C GLN A 245 -13.03 -20.05 -23.77
N SER A 246 -12.44 -20.80 -22.82
CA SER A 246 -11.92 -22.15 -23.08
C SER A 246 -13.04 -23.10 -23.51
N VAL A 247 -14.13 -23.17 -22.73
CA VAL A 247 -15.28 -24.05 -23.02
C VAL A 247 -15.94 -23.72 -24.36
N LEU A 248 -16.02 -22.43 -24.73
CA LEU A 248 -16.50 -22.01 -26.04
C LEU A 248 -15.51 -22.37 -27.17
N GLY A 249 -14.20 -22.26 -26.93
CA GLY A 249 -13.16 -22.71 -27.86
C GLY A 249 -13.19 -24.22 -28.09
N ASP A 250 -13.32 -25.00 -27.02
CA ASP A 250 -13.46 -26.47 -27.07
C ASP A 250 -14.75 -26.89 -27.78
N PHE A 251 -15.88 -26.22 -27.50
CA PHE A 251 -17.15 -26.46 -28.19
C PHE A 251 -17.07 -26.08 -29.68
N GLN A 252 -16.43 -24.97 -30.02
CA GLN A 252 -16.20 -24.57 -31.41
C GLN A 252 -15.29 -25.58 -32.12
N ALA A 253 -14.18 -26.01 -31.51
CA ALA A 253 -13.28 -27.02 -32.08
C ALA A 253 -13.98 -28.38 -32.28
N ALA A 254 -14.83 -28.80 -31.33
CA ALA A 254 -15.65 -29.99 -31.46
C ALA A 254 -16.68 -29.87 -32.59
N LYS A 255 -17.36 -28.72 -32.73
CA LYS A 255 -18.32 -28.47 -33.82
C LYS A 255 -17.64 -28.36 -35.18
N ASP A 256 -16.49 -27.72 -35.27
CA ASP A 256 -15.64 -27.72 -36.46
C ASP A 256 -15.23 -29.15 -36.86
N HIS A 257 -14.91 -30.01 -35.89
CA HIS A 257 -14.58 -31.42 -36.15
C HIS A 257 -15.81 -32.22 -36.63
N GLU A 258 -16.96 -32.07 -35.97
CA GLU A 258 -18.24 -32.68 -36.35
C GLU A 258 -18.68 -32.25 -37.76
N ILE A 259 -18.54 -30.97 -38.10
CA ILE A 259 -18.83 -30.45 -39.45
C ILE A 259 -17.85 -31.04 -40.48
N ARG A 260 -16.55 -31.11 -40.18
CA ARG A 260 -15.56 -31.72 -41.09
C ARG A 260 -15.81 -33.22 -41.29
N GLN A 261 -16.18 -33.95 -40.24
CA GLN A 261 -16.61 -35.35 -40.34
C GLN A 261 -17.86 -35.47 -41.23
N ALA A 262 -18.90 -34.67 -40.98
CA ALA A 262 -20.12 -34.67 -41.78
C ALA A 262 -19.89 -34.31 -43.26
N VAL A 263 -18.94 -33.41 -43.55
CA VAL A 263 -18.52 -33.11 -44.94
C VAL A 263 -17.82 -34.32 -45.57
N LEU A 264 -16.87 -34.96 -44.89
CA LEU A 264 -16.22 -36.18 -45.38
C LEU A 264 -17.20 -37.34 -45.60
N ASP A 265 -18.20 -37.49 -44.72
CA ASP A 265 -19.30 -38.45 -44.83
C ASP A 265 -20.21 -38.17 -46.04
N LEU A 266 -20.38 -36.89 -46.41
CA LEU A 266 -21.14 -36.51 -47.60
C LEU A 266 -20.30 -36.62 -48.88
N GLU A 267 -19.00 -36.29 -48.84
CA GLU A 267 -18.07 -36.45 -49.95
C GLU A 267 -17.85 -37.93 -50.30
N THR A 268 -17.69 -38.81 -49.30
CA THR A 268 -17.59 -40.27 -49.52
C THR A 268 -18.87 -40.82 -50.15
N ARG A 269 -20.05 -40.52 -49.60
CA ARG A 269 -21.34 -40.92 -50.19
C ARG A 269 -21.56 -40.34 -51.60
N TYR A 270 -21.12 -39.10 -51.84
CA TYR A 270 -21.17 -38.48 -53.17
C TYR A 270 -20.26 -39.21 -54.17
N ASN A 271 -19.06 -39.62 -53.74
CA ASN A 271 -18.14 -40.40 -54.56
C ASN A 271 -18.68 -41.82 -54.82
N GLU A 272 -19.27 -42.50 -53.82
CA GLU A 272 -19.94 -43.79 -53.98
C GLU A 272 -21.12 -43.72 -54.97
N VAL A 273 -21.96 -42.68 -54.86
CA VAL A 273 -23.05 -42.42 -55.81
C VAL A 273 -22.50 -42.08 -57.20
N THR A 274 -21.39 -41.37 -57.30
CA THR A 274 -20.75 -41.03 -58.59
C THR A 274 -20.13 -42.26 -59.27
N VAL A 275 -19.46 -43.14 -58.50
CA VAL A 275 -18.89 -44.40 -59.00
C VAL A 275 -20.01 -45.36 -59.40
N SER A 276 -21.03 -45.56 -58.56
CA SER A 276 -22.16 -46.43 -58.92
C SER A 276 -22.96 -45.87 -60.12
N LEU A 277 -23.11 -44.55 -60.26
CA LEU A 277 -23.65 -43.92 -61.47
C LEU A 277 -22.77 -44.20 -62.71
N ALA A 278 -21.45 -44.17 -62.58
CA ALA A 278 -20.53 -44.51 -63.67
C ALA A 278 -20.63 -46.00 -64.04
N ASP A 279 -20.72 -46.90 -63.07
CA ASP A 279 -20.98 -48.32 -63.24
C ASP A 279 -22.30 -48.58 -63.97
N PHE A 280 -23.40 -47.93 -63.55
CA PHE A 280 -24.69 -48.08 -64.21
C PHE A 280 -24.68 -47.53 -65.64
N LYS A 281 -23.98 -46.41 -65.90
CA LYS A 281 -23.76 -45.89 -67.26
C LYS A 281 -22.92 -46.84 -68.11
N HIS A 282 -21.86 -47.43 -67.55
CA HIS A 282 -21.03 -48.40 -68.24
C HIS A 282 -21.83 -49.66 -68.60
N ARG A 283 -22.55 -50.25 -67.63
CA ARG A 283 -23.45 -51.40 -67.85
C ARG A 283 -24.53 -51.10 -68.89
N ALA A 284 -25.11 -49.89 -68.87
CA ALA A 284 -26.08 -49.45 -69.88
C ALA A 284 -25.45 -49.39 -71.28
N LEU A 285 -24.29 -48.73 -71.44
CA LEU A 285 -23.58 -48.67 -72.72
C LEU A 285 -23.14 -50.05 -73.22
N THR A 286 -22.70 -50.95 -72.34
CA THR A 286 -22.39 -52.35 -72.70
C THR A 286 -23.63 -53.10 -73.16
N ALA A 287 -24.78 -52.92 -72.49
CA ALA A 287 -26.04 -53.53 -72.89
C ALA A 287 -26.58 -52.93 -74.20
N GLU A 288 -26.41 -51.63 -74.45
CA GLU A 288 -26.74 -50.96 -75.71
C GLU A 288 -25.87 -51.48 -76.85
N LEU A 289 -24.55 -51.57 -76.67
CA LEU A 289 -23.63 -52.16 -77.65
C LEU A 289 -23.96 -53.63 -77.94
N GLN A 290 -24.28 -54.43 -76.92
CA GLN A 290 -24.75 -55.81 -77.11
C GLN A 290 -26.10 -55.88 -77.82
N LEU A 291 -27.00 -54.91 -77.60
CA LEU A 291 -28.28 -54.82 -78.31
C LEU A 291 -28.06 -54.45 -79.79
N GLU A 292 -27.17 -53.51 -80.09
CA GLU A 292 -26.77 -53.16 -81.46
C GLU A 292 -26.07 -54.32 -82.18
N GLU A 293 -25.16 -55.03 -81.50
CA GLU A 293 -24.53 -56.24 -82.03
C GLU A 293 -25.59 -57.31 -82.34
N ASN A 294 -26.46 -57.64 -81.37
CA ASN A 294 -27.55 -58.61 -81.53
C ASN A 294 -28.58 -58.18 -82.60
N ARG A 295 -28.81 -56.88 -82.76
CA ARG A 295 -29.63 -56.34 -83.86
C ARG A 295 -28.93 -56.54 -85.20
N SER A 296 -27.61 -56.39 -85.27
CA SER A 296 -26.82 -56.64 -86.48
C SER A 296 -26.73 -58.13 -86.83
N THR A 297 -26.62 -59.02 -85.83
CA THR A 297 -26.66 -60.47 -86.07
C THR A 297 -28.06 -60.91 -86.45
N SER A 298 -29.10 -60.36 -85.81
CA SER A 298 -30.50 -60.60 -86.18
C SER A 298 -30.81 -60.13 -87.62
N SER A 299 -30.28 -58.99 -88.08
CA SER A 299 -30.46 -58.58 -89.47
C SER A 299 -29.71 -59.50 -90.43
N LYS A 300 -28.45 -59.86 -90.12
CA LYS A 300 -27.67 -60.84 -90.90
C LYS A 300 -28.38 -62.19 -90.98
N THR A 301 -28.98 -62.69 -89.89
CA THR A 301 -29.77 -63.95 -89.93
C THR A 301 -31.09 -63.78 -90.68
N GLN A 302 -31.76 -62.63 -90.63
CA GLN A 302 -32.94 -62.37 -91.46
C GLN A 302 -32.60 -62.32 -92.96
N ASP A 303 -31.43 -61.80 -93.32
CA ASP A 303 -30.96 -61.78 -94.72
C ASP A 303 -30.54 -63.18 -95.18
N LEU A 304 -29.80 -63.93 -94.37
CA LEU A 304 -29.52 -65.35 -94.61
C LEU A 304 -30.81 -66.19 -94.66
N GLU A 305 -31.84 -65.87 -93.89
CA GLU A 305 -33.16 -66.50 -93.99
C GLU A 305 -33.86 -66.19 -95.33
N LYS A 306 -33.74 -64.97 -95.85
CA LYS A 306 -34.27 -64.61 -97.19
C LYS A 306 -33.51 -65.39 -98.25
N GLU A 307 -32.19 -65.40 -98.21
CA GLU A 307 -31.35 -66.20 -99.10
C GLU A 307 -31.73 -67.69 -99.02
N LEU A 308 -31.86 -68.27 -97.83
CA LEU A 308 -32.28 -69.67 -97.68
C LEU A 308 -33.69 -69.92 -98.24
N LYS A 309 -34.63 -68.99 -98.08
CA LYS A 309 -35.99 -69.09 -98.66
C LYS A 309 -35.94 -69.00 -100.19
N GLU A 310 -35.13 -68.11 -100.76
CA GLU A 310 -34.90 -67.99 -102.20
C GLU A 310 -34.19 -69.21 -102.79
N LYS A 311 -33.12 -69.71 -102.14
CA LYS A 311 -32.41 -70.93 -102.53
C LYS A 311 -33.31 -72.15 -102.39
N ASN A 312 -34.15 -72.24 -101.36
CA ASN A 312 -35.14 -73.32 -101.22
C ASN A 312 -36.25 -73.24 -102.28
N LEU A 313 -36.69 -72.03 -102.66
CA LEU A 313 -37.62 -71.81 -103.78
C LEU A 313 -36.99 -72.16 -105.12
N LEU A 314 -35.70 -71.87 -105.32
CA LEU A 314 -34.92 -72.30 -106.47
C LEU A 314 -34.74 -73.83 -106.49
N ILE A 315 -34.46 -74.46 -105.35
CA ILE A 315 -34.45 -75.93 -105.21
C ILE A 315 -35.85 -76.50 -105.50
N GLY A 316 -36.92 -75.82 -105.11
CA GLY A 316 -38.30 -76.18 -105.46
C GLY A 316 -38.54 -76.16 -106.97
N LYS A 317 -38.11 -75.09 -107.66
CA LYS A 317 -38.16 -74.97 -109.12
C LYS A 317 -37.34 -76.08 -109.79
N LEU A 318 -36.07 -76.23 -109.43
CA LEU A 318 -35.17 -77.25 -109.97
C LEU A 318 -35.67 -78.68 -109.70
N ARG A 319 -36.32 -78.94 -108.55
CA ARG A 319 -37.01 -80.22 -108.28
C ARG A 319 -38.21 -80.43 -109.19
N HIS A 320 -39.03 -79.39 -109.41
CA HIS A 320 -40.17 -79.49 -110.33
C HIS A 320 -39.73 -79.68 -111.78
N GLU A 321 -38.70 -78.95 -112.23
CA GLU A 321 -38.04 -79.14 -113.52
C GLU A 321 -37.43 -80.54 -113.67
N ALA A 322 -36.80 -81.08 -112.62
CA ALA A 322 -36.30 -82.46 -112.60
C ALA A 322 -37.44 -83.50 -112.64
N VAL A 323 -38.58 -83.23 -112.01
CA VAL A 323 -39.79 -84.07 -112.13
C VAL A 323 -40.34 -84.02 -113.56
N ILE A 324 -40.47 -82.83 -114.16
CA ILE A 324 -40.91 -82.66 -115.56
C ILE A 324 -39.94 -83.34 -116.53
N MET A 325 -38.62 -83.24 -116.31
CA MET A 325 -37.63 -83.98 -117.12
C MET A 325 -37.73 -85.49 -116.92
N ASN A 326 -38.06 -85.97 -115.71
CA ASN A 326 -38.30 -87.39 -115.45
C ASN A 326 -39.61 -87.86 -116.11
N GLU A 327 -40.66 -87.04 -116.14
CA GLU A 327 -41.87 -87.29 -116.93
C GLU A 327 -41.55 -87.35 -118.43
N HIS A 328 -40.81 -86.38 -118.97
CA HIS A 328 -40.34 -86.40 -120.36
C HIS A 328 -39.51 -87.66 -120.69
N LEU A 329 -38.66 -88.11 -119.76
CA LEU A 329 -37.86 -89.32 -119.89
C LEU A 329 -38.72 -90.59 -119.83
N VAL A 330 -39.68 -90.67 -118.90
CA VAL A 330 -40.65 -91.78 -118.81
C VAL A 330 -41.55 -91.83 -120.04
N GLU A 331 -41.95 -90.68 -120.58
CA GLU A 331 -42.74 -90.56 -121.81
C GLU A 331 -41.93 -91.00 -123.05
N ALA A 332 -40.65 -90.63 -123.11
CA ALA A 332 -39.71 -91.11 -124.13
C ALA A 332 -39.49 -92.63 -124.04
N LEU A 333 -39.28 -93.18 -122.85
CA LEU A 333 -39.15 -94.63 -122.63
C LEU A 333 -40.46 -95.37 -122.95
N ARG A 334 -41.62 -94.79 -122.63
CA ARG A 334 -42.94 -95.34 -122.95
C ARG A 334 -43.20 -95.35 -124.47
N ARG A 335 -42.71 -94.34 -125.21
CA ARG A 335 -42.70 -94.34 -126.69
C ARG A 335 -41.74 -95.40 -127.24
N LEU A 336 -40.50 -95.47 -126.75
CA LEU A 336 -39.49 -96.45 -127.18
C LEU A 336 -40.00 -97.89 -127.02
N ARG A 337 -40.56 -98.22 -125.85
CA ARG A 337 -41.08 -99.55 -125.52
C ARG A 337 -42.27 -99.99 -126.38
N ARG A 338 -42.94 -99.06 -127.09
CA ARG A 338 -44.04 -99.35 -128.01
C ARG A 338 -43.60 -99.58 -129.47
N SER A 339 -42.33 -99.30 -129.79
CA SER A 339 -41.76 -99.45 -131.14
C SER A 339 -41.17 -100.84 -131.41
N SER A 340 -40.65 -101.51 -130.36
CA SER A 340 -39.67 -102.60 -130.50
C SER A 340 -40.22 -104.02 -130.72
N ASN A 341 -41.53 -104.21 -130.95
CA ASN A 341 -42.18 -105.53 -130.79
C ASN A 341 -42.95 -106.04 -132.04
N ASN A 342 -42.40 -105.87 -133.24
CA ASN A 342 -42.90 -106.53 -134.45
C ASN A 342 -41.77 -106.91 -135.42
N THR A 343 -41.28 -108.14 -135.27
CA THR A 343 -40.61 -108.95 -136.29
C THR A 343 -41.51 -110.20 -136.50
N ASN A 344 -41.59 -110.89 -137.64
CA ASN A 344 -40.54 -111.40 -138.53
C ASN A 344 -41.08 -111.74 -139.94
N VAL A 345 -40.19 -112.26 -140.79
CA VAL A 345 -40.40 -113.02 -142.05
C VAL A 345 -40.88 -112.22 -143.28
N ASP A 346 -39.96 -111.98 -144.22
CA ASP A 346 -40.33 -111.51 -145.57
C ASP A 346 -40.99 -112.65 -146.37
N ARG A 347 -42.31 -112.51 -146.56
CA ARG A 347 -43.17 -113.42 -147.30
C ARG A 347 -42.69 -113.69 -148.73
N ARG A 348 -41.95 -112.78 -149.37
CA ARG A 348 -41.44 -112.94 -150.73
C ARG A 348 -40.34 -113.99 -150.83
N LEU A 349 -39.43 -114.03 -149.84
CA LEU A 349 -38.29 -114.95 -149.82
C LEU A 349 -38.77 -116.41 -149.74
N VAL A 350 -39.67 -116.70 -148.79
CA VAL A 350 -40.24 -118.03 -148.56
C VAL A 350 -41.04 -118.53 -149.78
N THR A 351 -41.84 -117.64 -150.39
CA THR A 351 -42.67 -118.00 -151.55
C THR A 351 -41.84 -118.42 -152.76
N ASN A 352 -40.68 -117.79 -152.99
CA ASN A 352 -39.83 -118.08 -154.14
C ASN A 352 -39.16 -119.46 -154.03
N VAL A 353 -38.59 -119.80 -152.86
CA VAL A 353 -37.96 -121.12 -152.63
C VAL A 353 -38.99 -122.26 -152.75
N LEU A 354 -40.23 -122.04 -152.31
CA LEU A 354 -41.32 -123.02 -152.44
C LEU A 354 -41.69 -123.30 -153.91
N LEU A 355 -41.74 -122.26 -154.76
CA LEU A 355 -42.00 -122.39 -156.21
C LEU A 355 -40.85 -123.09 -156.94
N GLN A 356 -39.61 -122.77 -156.56
CA GLN A 356 -38.40 -123.43 -157.07
C GLN A 356 -38.43 -124.94 -156.75
N PHE A 357 -38.81 -125.30 -155.52
CA PHE A 357 -38.95 -126.70 -155.09
C PHE A 357 -40.02 -127.46 -155.89
N LEU A 358 -41.19 -126.85 -156.16
CA LEU A 358 -42.26 -127.51 -156.91
C LEU A 358 -41.92 -127.78 -158.37
N THR A 359 -41.19 -126.86 -159.02
CA THR A 359 -40.89 -126.89 -160.46
C THR A 359 -39.72 -127.80 -160.87
N THR A 360 -38.87 -128.22 -159.93
CA THR A 360 -37.74 -129.13 -160.22
C THR A 360 -38.20 -130.59 -160.42
N PRO A 361 -37.81 -131.28 -161.51
CA PRO A 361 -38.26 -132.64 -161.82
C PRO A 361 -37.79 -133.68 -160.78
N ARG A 362 -38.54 -134.79 -160.69
CA ARG A 362 -38.53 -135.79 -159.60
C ARG A 362 -37.24 -136.63 -159.40
N GLY A 363 -36.11 -136.25 -160.01
CA GLY A 363 -34.83 -136.96 -159.91
C GLY A 363 -33.60 -136.10 -159.59
N ASP A 364 -33.74 -134.77 -159.44
CA ASP A 364 -32.60 -133.87 -159.18
C ASP A 364 -32.29 -133.76 -157.67
N ALA A 365 -31.03 -133.99 -157.30
CA ALA A 365 -30.52 -133.88 -155.93
C ALA A 365 -30.71 -132.49 -155.30
N LYS A 366 -30.70 -131.42 -156.11
CA LYS A 366 -30.92 -130.02 -155.65
C LYS A 366 -32.23 -129.81 -154.89
N ARG A 367 -33.19 -130.71 -155.09
CA ARG A 367 -34.49 -130.69 -154.38
C ARG A 367 -34.35 -130.85 -152.86
N PHE A 368 -33.31 -131.53 -152.37
CA PHE A 368 -33.03 -131.69 -150.94
C PHE A 368 -32.34 -130.46 -150.31
N GLU A 369 -31.46 -129.79 -151.06
CA GLU A 369 -30.80 -128.55 -150.59
C GLU A 369 -31.82 -127.43 -150.38
N MET A 370 -32.79 -127.27 -151.31
CA MET A 370 -33.87 -126.29 -151.17
C MET A 370 -34.78 -126.54 -149.96
N LEU A 371 -35.06 -127.82 -149.63
CA LEU A 371 -35.78 -128.17 -148.39
C LEU A 371 -34.97 -127.86 -147.13
N THR A 372 -33.66 -128.15 -147.15
CA THR A 372 -32.75 -127.84 -146.05
C THR A 372 -32.73 -126.34 -145.76
N LEU A 373 -32.60 -125.50 -146.81
CA LEU A 373 -32.64 -124.05 -146.70
C LEU A 373 -33.99 -123.53 -146.18
N LEU A 374 -35.11 -124.10 -146.65
CA LEU A 374 -36.45 -123.77 -146.14
C LEU A 374 -36.57 -124.06 -144.64
N SER A 375 -36.09 -125.22 -144.18
CA SER A 375 -36.16 -125.60 -142.75
C SER A 375 -35.37 -124.65 -141.84
N SER A 376 -34.24 -124.11 -142.33
CA SER A 376 -33.43 -123.13 -141.62
C SER A 376 -34.10 -121.74 -141.58
N ILE A 377 -34.60 -121.26 -142.72
CA ILE A 377 -35.25 -119.94 -142.84
C ILE A 377 -36.56 -119.86 -142.04
N LEU A 378 -37.32 -120.96 -141.96
CA LEU A 378 -38.57 -121.03 -141.20
C LEU A 378 -38.42 -121.58 -139.77
N GLN A 379 -37.20 -121.88 -139.33
CA GLN A 379 -36.89 -122.42 -137.99
C GLN A 379 -37.72 -123.68 -137.64
N TRP A 380 -37.83 -124.62 -138.58
CA TRP A 380 -38.57 -125.88 -138.37
C TRP A 380 -37.95 -126.71 -137.26
N SER A 381 -38.82 -127.24 -136.39
CA SER A 381 -38.47 -128.21 -135.36
C SER A 381 -38.11 -129.58 -135.95
N ASP A 382 -37.39 -130.42 -135.21
CA ASP A 382 -36.91 -131.71 -135.75
C ASP A 382 -38.05 -132.67 -136.15
N ASP A 383 -39.18 -132.64 -135.44
CA ASP A 383 -40.42 -133.35 -135.80
C ASP A 383 -40.99 -132.95 -137.18
N GLU A 384 -40.78 -131.70 -137.59
CA GLU A 384 -41.20 -131.18 -138.90
C GLU A 384 -40.17 -131.53 -139.98
N ARG A 385 -38.88 -131.56 -139.61
CA ARG A 385 -37.76 -131.97 -140.49
C ARG A 385 -37.77 -133.47 -140.79
N GLU A 386 -38.24 -134.32 -139.88
CA GLU A 386 -38.50 -135.75 -140.14
C GLU A 386 -39.69 -135.94 -141.10
N LYS A 387 -40.81 -135.24 -140.88
CA LYS A 387 -41.99 -135.31 -141.78
C LYS A 387 -41.70 -134.80 -143.19
N ALA A 388 -40.74 -133.88 -143.35
CA ALA A 388 -40.24 -133.43 -144.65
C ALA A 388 -39.31 -134.46 -145.35
N GLY A 389 -38.99 -135.59 -144.70
CA GLY A 389 -38.13 -136.65 -145.23
C GLY A 389 -36.63 -136.30 -145.20
N LEU A 390 -36.22 -135.31 -144.40
CA LEU A 390 -34.86 -134.76 -144.42
C LEU A 390 -33.86 -135.52 -143.55
N GLN A 391 -34.32 -136.28 -142.56
CA GLN A 391 -33.49 -137.11 -141.66
C GLN A 391 -34.18 -138.45 -141.34
N ARG A 392 -33.39 -139.41 -140.83
CA ARG A 392 -33.87 -140.70 -140.31
C ARG A 392 -33.23 -140.96 -138.95
N SER A 393 -34.04 -141.02 -137.89
CA SER A 393 -33.82 -141.68 -136.59
C SER A 393 -32.39 -141.76 -136.01
N GLY A 394 -32.10 -141.02 -134.93
CA GLY A 394 -30.89 -141.23 -134.11
C GLY A 394 -30.71 -140.25 -132.92
N PRO A 395 -30.99 -140.67 -131.66
CA PRO A 395 -30.88 -139.83 -130.45
C PRO A 395 -29.61 -140.18 -129.60
N PRO A 396 -29.40 -139.58 -128.40
CA PRO A 396 -29.44 -138.15 -128.04
C PRO A 396 -28.10 -137.70 -127.37
N GLY A 397 -27.89 -136.40 -127.11
CA GLY A 397 -26.62 -135.91 -126.52
C GLY A 397 -26.71 -134.66 -125.62
N SER A 398 -26.08 -134.74 -124.44
CA SER A 398 -25.84 -133.65 -123.47
C SER A 398 -24.41 -133.77 -122.91
N LYS A 399 -23.89 -132.72 -122.22
CA LYS A 399 -22.57 -132.52 -121.53
C LYS A 399 -21.67 -131.43 -122.17
N SER A 400 -20.74 -130.72 -121.49
CA SER A 400 -20.52 -130.37 -120.06
C SER A 400 -19.24 -129.50 -119.86
N SER A 401 -19.08 -128.86 -118.66
CA SER A 401 -17.82 -128.79 -117.85
C SER A 401 -16.78 -127.62 -117.87
N ILE A 402 -16.54 -127.06 -116.65
CA ILE A 402 -15.32 -126.48 -115.96
C ILE A 402 -14.59 -125.14 -116.36
N LEU A 403 -13.82 -124.60 -115.38
CA LEU A 403 -12.73 -123.54 -115.36
C LEU A 403 -13.16 -122.04 -115.20
N SER A 404 -12.36 -121.07 -114.66
CA SER A 404 -11.18 -121.06 -113.74
C SER A 404 -10.69 -119.63 -113.32
N THR A 405 -10.21 -119.47 -112.06
CA THR A 405 -9.06 -118.63 -111.55
C THR A 405 -8.78 -117.13 -111.90
N LEU A 406 -8.28 -116.41 -110.86
CA LEU A 406 -7.22 -115.34 -110.82
C LEU A 406 -7.56 -113.83 -110.96
N SER A 407 -6.63 -112.99 -110.45
CA SER A 407 -6.64 -111.50 -110.30
C SER A 407 -5.47 -110.85 -111.09
N PRO A 408 -5.30 -109.49 -111.17
CA PRO A 408 -4.54 -108.75 -110.13
C PRO A 408 -4.74 -107.19 -109.97
N ALA A 409 -4.23 -106.62 -108.86
CA ALA A 409 -3.43 -105.37 -108.66
C ALA A 409 -3.76 -104.02 -109.40
N SER A 410 -3.50 -102.80 -108.89
CA SER A 410 -2.93 -102.23 -107.62
C SER A 410 -3.26 -100.69 -107.57
N LYS A 411 -2.60 -99.68 -106.92
CA LYS A 411 -1.27 -99.50 -106.26
C LYS A 411 -1.18 -98.18 -105.44
N SER A 412 -0.35 -98.16 -104.38
CA SER A 412 0.49 -97.07 -103.76
C SER A 412 0.09 -95.57 -103.81
N LYS A 413 0.38 -94.72 -102.80
CA LYS A 413 1.24 -94.76 -101.57
C LYS A 413 0.51 -93.87 -100.49
N ALA A 414 0.90 -93.66 -99.23
CA ALA A 414 2.07 -94.00 -98.40
C ALA A 414 1.72 -94.04 -96.89
N LEU A 415 2.69 -94.34 -96.02
CA LEU A 415 2.62 -94.30 -94.55
C LEU A 415 4.02 -94.08 -93.94
N GLU A 416 4.11 -93.15 -92.98
CA GLU A 416 5.13 -92.94 -91.91
C GLU A 416 4.57 -91.76 -91.08
N LEU A 417 4.30 -91.80 -89.77
CA LEU A 417 4.88 -92.44 -88.59
C LEU A 417 6.08 -91.69 -87.97
N GLU A 418 5.79 -90.58 -87.29
CA GLU A 418 6.53 -90.12 -86.10
C GLU A 418 5.52 -89.83 -84.96
N LYS A 419 6.01 -89.66 -83.73
CA LYS A 419 5.23 -89.78 -82.48
C LYS A 419 5.86 -88.94 -81.35
N THR A 420 5.16 -87.92 -80.84
CA THR A 420 5.26 -87.43 -79.43
C THR A 420 4.21 -86.36 -79.04
N ASP A 421 3.84 -86.37 -77.75
CA ASP A 421 3.70 -85.24 -76.81
C ASP A 421 2.66 -84.11 -76.94
N GLU A 422 1.70 -84.12 -77.87
CA GLU A 422 0.61 -83.10 -77.83
C GLU A 422 -0.32 -83.23 -76.59
N THR A 423 -0.45 -84.43 -76.00
CA THR A 423 -1.25 -84.64 -74.78
C THR A 423 -0.55 -84.24 -73.48
N GLU A 424 0.79 -84.12 -73.46
CA GLU A 424 1.49 -83.68 -72.25
C GLU A 424 1.28 -82.18 -71.97
N SER A 425 1.01 -81.38 -73.02
CA SER A 425 0.88 -79.92 -72.95
C SER A 425 -0.22 -79.48 -71.96
N PHE A 426 -1.42 -80.04 -72.09
CA PHE A 426 -2.55 -79.68 -71.22
C PHE A 426 -2.35 -80.16 -69.78
N SER A 427 -1.76 -81.34 -69.57
CA SER A 427 -1.39 -81.82 -68.24
C SER A 427 -0.25 -81.01 -67.62
N ARG A 428 0.73 -80.54 -68.40
CA ARG A 428 1.81 -79.67 -67.90
C ARG A 428 1.25 -78.34 -67.45
N LEU A 429 0.44 -77.66 -68.26
CA LEU A 429 -0.18 -76.38 -67.87
C LEU A 429 -1.09 -76.51 -66.65
N TRP A 430 -1.81 -77.63 -66.51
CA TRP A 430 -2.66 -77.86 -65.33
C TRP A 430 -1.85 -78.25 -64.08
N VAL A 431 -0.74 -78.98 -64.23
CA VAL A 431 0.22 -79.27 -63.14
C VAL A 431 1.04 -78.03 -62.76
N GLU A 432 1.36 -77.16 -63.70
CA GLU A 432 2.03 -75.87 -63.48
C GLU A 432 1.09 -74.88 -62.77
N PHE A 433 -0.19 -74.84 -63.15
CA PHE A 433 -1.24 -74.14 -62.40
C PHE A 433 -1.36 -74.69 -60.96
N LEU A 434 -1.49 -76.01 -60.79
CA LEU A 434 -1.57 -76.62 -59.46
C LEU A 434 -0.29 -76.43 -58.61
N LEU A 435 0.90 -76.43 -59.22
CA LEU A 435 2.16 -76.16 -58.51
C LEU A 435 2.30 -74.69 -58.15
N THR A 436 1.87 -73.75 -58.99
CA THR A 436 1.94 -72.31 -58.67
C THR A 436 0.88 -71.89 -57.66
N GLU A 437 -0.32 -72.44 -57.72
CA GLU A 437 -1.39 -72.18 -56.74
C GLU A 437 -1.09 -72.87 -55.39
N ALA A 438 -0.57 -74.10 -55.37
CA ALA A 438 -0.16 -74.76 -54.13
C ALA A 438 1.10 -74.12 -53.49
N ALA A 439 2.07 -73.66 -54.29
CA ALA A 439 3.26 -72.97 -53.78
C ALA A 439 2.96 -71.57 -53.20
N ALA A 440 1.82 -70.97 -53.54
CA ALA A 440 1.36 -69.73 -52.93
C ALA A 440 0.72 -69.91 -51.53
N GLY A 441 0.59 -71.16 -51.06
CA GLY A 441 -0.32 -71.52 -49.95
C GLY A 441 0.25 -71.67 -48.54
N GLU A 442 1.57 -71.67 -48.30
CA GLU A 442 2.09 -72.13 -46.98
C GLU A 442 3.35 -71.42 -46.40
N THR A 443 3.17 -70.19 -45.89
CA THR A 443 3.99 -69.57 -44.80
C THR A 443 5.48 -69.25 -45.13
N PRO A 444 6.36 -68.73 -44.22
CA PRO A 444 6.16 -68.19 -42.86
C PRO A 444 6.77 -66.79 -42.61
N SER A 445 6.77 -66.37 -41.34
CA SER A 445 7.32 -65.11 -40.80
C SER A 445 8.85 -65.04 -40.66
N SER A 446 9.45 -63.84 -40.81
CA SER A 446 10.30 -63.19 -39.76
C SER A 446 11.04 -61.91 -40.21
N SER A 447 10.80 -60.77 -39.55
CA SER A 447 11.84 -59.77 -39.23
C SER A 447 11.37 -58.71 -38.20
N ASN A 448 11.73 -58.95 -36.93
CA ASN A 448 11.92 -58.02 -35.80
C ASN A 448 11.05 -56.73 -35.66
N MET A 449 10.22 -56.72 -34.61
CA MET A 449 9.76 -55.49 -33.95
C MET A 449 10.89 -54.77 -33.20
N SER A 450 10.71 -53.47 -32.96
CA SER A 450 11.22 -52.82 -31.74
C SER A 450 10.40 -51.60 -31.31
N LEU A 451 9.42 -51.83 -30.42
CA LEU A 451 8.85 -50.89 -29.42
C LEU A 451 8.08 -49.63 -29.92
N PRO A 452 7.29 -48.97 -29.05
CA PRO A 452 6.56 -49.45 -27.86
C PRO A 452 5.03 -49.28 -27.99
N GLY A 453 4.26 -49.93 -27.10
CA GLY A 453 2.79 -49.80 -27.06
C GLY A 453 2.27 -48.97 -25.87
N THR A 454 1.07 -48.42 -26.02
CA THR A 454 0.13 -48.03 -24.94
C THR A 454 -0.94 -49.15 -24.81
N PRO A 455 -1.71 -49.27 -23.70
CA PRO A 455 -2.87 -48.41 -23.43
C PRO A 455 -3.15 -48.16 -21.92
N THR A 456 -4.41 -48.19 -21.46
CA THR A 456 -4.96 -47.23 -20.46
C THR A 456 -5.92 -47.83 -19.40
N TYR A 457 -6.07 -47.17 -18.22
CA TYR A 457 -7.08 -47.39 -17.13
C TYR A 457 -7.00 -48.76 -16.36
N SER A 458 -7.32 -48.96 -15.06
CA SER A 458 -7.63 -48.17 -13.81
C SER A 458 -7.76 -49.20 -12.62
N PRO A 459 -8.28 -48.96 -11.38
CA PRO A 459 -8.62 -47.75 -10.59
C PRO A 459 -8.15 -47.81 -9.09
N ASN A 460 -8.78 -46.99 -8.20
CA ASN A 460 -8.95 -47.10 -6.73
C ASN A 460 -7.76 -47.38 -5.76
N ASN A 461 -7.37 -46.38 -4.96
CA ASN A 461 -7.67 -46.32 -3.50
C ASN A 461 -7.34 -44.95 -2.85
N LEU A 462 -7.94 -44.66 -1.69
CA LEU A 462 -7.77 -43.47 -0.83
C LEU A 462 -6.74 -43.74 0.32
N PRO A 463 -6.37 -42.81 1.24
CA PRO A 463 -6.68 -41.37 1.40
C PRO A 463 -5.44 -40.45 1.66
N SER A 464 -5.69 -39.15 1.92
CA SER A 464 -4.77 -38.12 2.47
C SER A 464 -4.68 -38.16 4.02
N PRO A 465 -4.06 -37.21 4.76
CA PRO A 465 -2.90 -36.31 4.48
C PRO A 465 -1.86 -36.21 5.64
N LEU A 466 -0.65 -35.68 5.37
CA LEU A 466 0.27 -35.05 6.36
C LEU A 466 0.98 -33.87 5.66
N ASN A 467 1.27 -32.68 6.23
CA ASN A 467 1.39 -32.14 7.59
C ASN A 467 2.74 -32.34 8.34
N THR A 468 3.40 -31.22 8.66
CA THR A 468 4.53 -31.01 9.61
C THR A 468 5.79 -31.88 9.52
N GLY A 469 6.99 -31.27 9.43
CA GLY A 469 8.24 -32.03 9.51
C GLY A 469 9.59 -31.28 9.37
N SER A 470 9.83 -30.20 10.13
CA SER A 470 11.22 -29.73 10.37
C SER A 470 11.87 -30.62 11.45
N PRO A 471 13.22 -30.79 11.47
CA PRO A 471 14.02 -29.88 12.32
C PRO A 471 15.50 -29.65 11.91
N ARG A 472 16.15 -28.73 12.67
CA ARG A 472 17.55 -28.83 13.21
C ARG A 472 18.63 -27.82 12.74
N SER A 473 18.49 -26.59 13.23
CA SER A 473 19.49 -25.82 14.03
C SER A 473 21.01 -25.82 13.71
N VAL A 474 21.56 -24.61 13.51
CA VAL A 474 22.83 -24.09 14.09
C VAL A 474 22.59 -22.59 14.40
N ALA A 475 22.24 -22.21 15.64
CA ALA A 475 23.11 -21.72 16.74
C ALA A 475 23.49 -20.22 16.64
N GLY A 476 23.18 -19.40 17.68
CA GLY A 476 23.33 -17.94 17.58
C GLY A 476 23.07 -17.02 18.80
N GLY A 477 23.16 -17.50 20.06
CA GLY A 477 23.47 -16.69 21.27
C GLY A 477 22.53 -15.59 21.82
N MET A 478 22.27 -15.65 23.15
CA MET A 478 22.02 -14.52 24.10
C MET A 478 20.88 -13.49 23.80
N ARG A 479 19.90 -13.19 24.68
CA ARG A 479 19.87 -13.14 26.16
C ARG A 479 18.44 -13.38 26.75
N ARG A 480 18.33 -13.30 28.08
CA ARG A 480 17.09 -13.38 28.91
C ARG A 480 16.30 -12.04 28.84
N LEU A 481 15.02 -11.93 29.18
CA LEU A 481 14.42 -12.10 30.52
C LEU A 481 12.93 -12.55 30.47
N ALA A 482 12.37 -12.89 31.64
CA ALA A 482 11.01 -13.39 31.81
C ALA A 482 10.11 -12.41 32.58
N SER A 483 8.79 -12.58 32.46
CA SER A 483 7.82 -12.17 33.48
C SER A 483 6.66 -13.18 33.54
N PHE A 484 6.06 -13.32 34.72
CA PHE A 484 4.86 -14.15 34.96
C PHE A 484 3.61 -13.26 34.97
N GLY A 485 2.46 -13.80 34.56
CA GLY A 485 1.16 -13.14 34.70
C GLY A 485 0.02 -14.05 34.25
N ALA A 486 -0.90 -14.39 35.16
CA ALA A 486 -2.09 -15.21 34.91
C ALA A 486 -3.27 -14.65 35.71
N SER A 487 -4.46 -15.27 35.61
CA SER A 487 -5.75 -14.88 36.24
C SER A 487 -6.51 -13.76 35.51
N MET A 488 -7.86 -13.71 35.46
CA MET A 488 -8.91 -14.72 35.26
C MET A 488 -10.28 -13.99 35.24
N SER A 489 -11.25 -14.53 34.48
CA SER A 489 -12.71 -14.42 34.72
C SER A 489 -13.48 -13.10 34.53
N SER A 490 -14.77 -13.28 34.21
CA SER A 490 -15.84 -12.29 33.93
C SER A 490 -16.67 -11.98 35.22
N PRO A 491 -17.86 -11.29 35.25
CA PRO A 491 -19.02 -11.42 34.34
C PRO A 491 -19.89 -10.17 34.02
N ASN A 492 -20.97 -10.41 33.26
CA ASN A 492 -22.03 -9.49 32.81
C ASN A 492 -22.82 -8.74 33.90
N LEU A 493 -23.48 -7.64 33.51
CA LEU A 493 -24.82 -7.26 33.98
C LEU A 493 -25.63 -6.50 32.90
N HIS A 494 -26.95 -6.68 32.87
CA HIS A 494 -27.90 -6.06 31.92
C HIS A 494 -28.46 -4.71 32.45
N ARG A 495 -28.72 -3.73 31.56
CA ARG A 495 -29.96 -2.92 31.62
C ARG A 495 -30.34 -2.17 30.33
N SER A 496 -31.65 -2.09 30.09
CA SER A 496 -32.39 -1.22 29.13
C SER A 496 -33.75 -0.89 29.83
N PRO A 497 -34.77 -0.21 29.24
CA PRO A 497 -34.90 0.43 27.90
C PRO A 497 -35.58 1.83 27.90
N SER A 498 -35.65 2.52 26.73
CA SER A 498 -36.74 3.44 26.31
C SER A 498 -36.59 3.95 24.85
N SER A 499 -37.65 4.50 24.25
CA SER A 499 -37.79 4.98 22.84
C SER A 499 -38.83 6.15 22.80
N PRO A 500 -39.21 6.87 21.69
CA PRO A 500 -38.94 6.68 20.24
C PRO A 500 -38.60 8.04 19.48
N PRO A 501 -39.06 8.43 18.24
CA PRO A 501 -38.24 9.21 17.24
C PRO A 501 -39.00 10.44 16.63
N PRO A 502 -38.96 10.88 15.32
CA PRO A 502 -37.95 10.89 14.21
C PRO A 502 -37.77 12.26 13.43
N PHE A 503 -36.95 12.26 12.35
CA PHE A 503 -36.88 13.22 11.18
C PHE A 503 -36.20 14.61 11.34
N PRO A 504 -35.90 15.37 10.25
CA PRO A 504 -34.95 15.05 9.15
C PRO A 504 -33.97 16.22 8.80
N PRO A 505 -32.93 16.02 7.95
CA PRO A 505 -32.00 17.10 7.55
C PRO A 505 -32.56 18.03 6.45
N ILE A 506 -32.02 19.26 6.38
CA ILE A 506 -32.39 20.31 5.42
C ILE A 506 -31.46 20.28 4.20
N SER A 507 -32.02 20.37 2.99
CA SER A 507 -31.26 20.53 1.72
C SER A 507 -31.66 21.81 0.98
N SER A 508 -30.65 22.51 0.46
CA SER A 508 -30.76 23.78 -0.27
C SER A 508 -31.63 23.76 -1.52
N LEU A 509 -32.39 24.84 -1.75
CA LEU A 509 -32.44 25.47 -3.08
C LEU A 509 -32.90 26.94 -2.99
N ASP A 510 -31.96 27.89 -3.00
CA ASP A 510 -32.29 29.28 -3.35
C ASP A 510 -32.31 29.42 -4.87
N LYS A 511 -33.32 30.12 -5.40
CA LYS A 511 -33.47 30.41 -6.82
C LYS A 511 -34.31 31.68 -7.02
N GLY A 512 -33.71 32.82 -6.70
CA GLY A 512 -34.36 34.12 -6.79
C GLY A 512 -35.06 34.39 -8.13
N LYS A 513 -36.33 34.79 -8.05
CA LYS A 513 -37.04 35.49 -9.13
C LYS A 513 -38.03 36.50 -8.56
N GLY A 514 -37.59 37.74 -8.48
CA GLY A 514 -38.43 38.94 -8.43
C GLY A 514 -37.90 39.94 -9.47
N LYS A 515 -38.67 40.92 -9.91
CA LYS A 515 -40.01 41.31 -9.47
C LYS A 515 -40.68 42.06 -10.63
N ASP A 516 -41.93 41.72 -10.97
CA ASP A 516 -42.69 42.47 -11.96
C ASP A 516 -43.08 43.87 -11.46
N VAL A 517 -43.33 44.77 -12.41
CA VAL A 517 -43.86 46.12 -12.18
C VAL A 517 -45.27 46.19 -12.78
N GLY A 518 -46.24 46.50 -11.94
CA GLY A 518 -47.67 46.60 -12.26
C GLY A 518 -48.46 46.97 -11.01
#